data_AF-A0A6A0IJ73-F1
#
_entry.id   AF-A0A6A0IJ73-F1
#
_cell.length_a   1.000
_cell.length_b   1.000
_cell.length_c   1.000
_cell.angle_alpha   90.00
_cell.angle_beta   90.00
_cell.angle_gamma   90.00
#
_symmetry.space_group_name_H-M   'P 1'
#
loop_
_entity.id
_entity.type
_entity.pdbx_description
1 polymer ?
#
loop_
_entity_poly.entity_id
_entity_poly.type
_entity_poly.pdbx_seq_one_letter_code
_entity_poly.pdbx_strand_id
1 'polypeptide(L)'
;MSTMIPSAGMSARPESALAPSFPFRPVPRAMTRCECTGVTFAEIARQVEAEGLTLEEAQARTGCGGLCTACVPDLRDFLRSRR
;
A
#
# COMPACT_ATOMS: atom_id res chain seq x y z
N MET A 1 36.58 37.65 -27.98
CA MET A 1 37.62 36.67 -27.61
C MET A 1 37.03 35.78 -26.53
N SER A 2 36.46 34.65 -26.94
CA SER A 2 35.82 33.68 -26.04
C SER A 2 36.62 32.38 -26.09
N THR A 3 37.00 31.88 -24.92
CA THR A 3 37.56 30.55 -24.55
C THR A 3 38.27 30.79 -23.19
N MET A 4 38.20 29.98 -22.13
CA MET A 4 38.17 28.52 -21.99
C MET A 4 37.50 28.12 -20.66
N ILE A 5 36.91 26.93 -20.64
CA ILE A 5 36.60 26.10 -19.46
C ILE A 5 37.71 25.03 -19.35
N PRO A 6 38.26 24.77 -18.15
CA PRO A 6 38.45 23.39 -17.66
C PRO A 6 38.24 23.30 -16.11
N SER A 7 38.13 22.18 -15.39
CA SER A 7 38.21 20.74 -15.66
C SER A 7 37.72 19.98 -14.41
N ALA A 8 37.18 18.77 -14.66
CA ALA A 8 37.30 17.52 -13.90
C ALA A 8 37.43 17.53 -12.36
N GLY A 9 36.52 16.79 -11.72
CA GLY A 9 36.64 16.33 -10.33
C GLY A 9 35.75 15.13 -10.05
N MET A 10 35.93 14.05 -10.82
CA MET A 10 35.27 12.77 -10.57
C MET A 10 36.08 12.02 -9.49
N SER A 11 35.49 11.81 -8.32
CA SER A 11 36.01 10.85 -7.33
C SER A 11 34.85 10.05 -6.77
N ALA A 12 34.57 8.94 -7.44
CA ALA A 12 33.76 7.87 -6.90
C ALA A 12 34.60 7.07 -5.90
N ARG A 13 34.09 6.87 -4.68
CA ARG A 13 34.51 5.77 -3.81
C ARG A 13 33.31 4.86 -3.61
N PRO A 14 33.39 3.58 -3.99
CA PRO A 14 32.37 2.61 -3.68
C PRO A 14 32.73 1.94 -2.36
N GLU A 15 31.89 2.06 -1.34
CA GLU A 15 31.91 1.10 -0.24
C GLU A 15 30.48 0.60 -0.03
N SER A 16 30.16 -0.38 -0.87
CA SER A 16 29.01 -1.26 -0.74
C SER A 16 29.13 -2.03 0.57
N ALA A 17 28.54 -1.47 1.63
CA ALA A 17 28.09 -2.28 2.74
C ALA A 17 26.86 -3.07 2.24
N LEU A 18 27.06 -4.34 1.89
CA LEU A 18 25.99 -5.31 1.76
C LEU A 18 25.30 -5.44 3.12
N ALA A 19 24.31 -4.59 3.37
CA ALA A 19 23.26 -4.92 4.30
C ALA A 19 22.55 -6.14 3.72
N PRO A 20 22.40 -7.24 4.48
CA PRO A 20 21.56 -8.34 4.02
C PRO A 20 20.14 -7.80 3.87
N SER A 21 19.70 -7.70 2.61
CA SER A 21 18.34 -7.33 2.22
C SER A 21 17.36 -8.43 2.61
N PHE A 22 17.25 -8.71 3.90
CA PHE A 22 16.09 -9.42 4.42
C PHE A 22 14.89 -8.55 4.05
N PRO A 23 13.87 -9.09 3.36
CA PRO A 23 12.61 -8.39 3.30
C PRO A 23 12.08 -8.39 4.74
N PHE A 24 12.39 -7.33 5.49
CA PHE A 24 11.52 -6.87 6.56
C PHE A 24 10.17 -6.68 5.87
N ARG A 25 9.36 -7.74 5.85
CA ARG A 25 7.93 -7.61 5.68
C ARG A 25 7.49 -7.13 7.05
N PRO A 26 7.28 -5.81 7.26
CA PRO A 26 6.56 -5.41 8.45
C PRO A 26 5.29 -6.23 8.44
N VAL A 27 5.10 -7.05 9.48
CA VAL A 27 3.82 -7.74 9.68
C VAL A 27 2.82 -6.59 9.77
N PRO A 28 1.97 -6.34 8.76
CA PRO A 28 1.04 -5.24 8.84
C PRO A 28 0.22 -5.53 10.09
N ARG A 29 0.09 -4.55 10.98
CA ARG A 29 -0.96 -4.66 11.99
C ARG A 29 -2.24 -4.80 11.17
N ALA A 30 -2.80 -6.01 11.15
CA ALA A 30 -3.93 -6.33 10.27
C ALA A 30 -5.00 -5.27 10.52
N MET A 31 -5.17 -4.35 9.56
CA MET A 31 -6.19 -3.33 9.69
C MET A 31 -7.53 -4.05 9.81
N THR A 32 -8.45 -3.45 10.56
CA THR A 32 -9.83 -3.94 10.67
C THR A 32 -10.84 -2.96 10.09
N ARG A 33 -10.34 -1.81 9.62
CA ARG A 33 -11.12 -0.71 9.03
C ARG A 33 -10.26 0.16 8.12
N CYS A 34 -10.90 0.93 7.25
CA CYS A 34 -10.29 2.04 6.54
C CYS A 34 -10.22 3.26 7.46
N GLU A 35 -9.03 3.74 7.81
CA GLU A 35 -8.89 4.96 8.64
C GLU A 35 -9.37 6.23 7.91
N CYS A 36 -9.30 6.25 6.57
CA CYS A 36 -9.70 7.44 5.81
C CYS A 36 -11.22 7.66 5.81
N THR A 37 -12.02 6.59 5.79
CA THR A 37 -13.49 6.67 5.72
C THR A 37 -14.18 6.18 6.99
N GLY A 38 -13.44 5.58 7.93
CA GLY A 38 -13.98 4.98 9.16
C GLY A 38 -14.70 3.65 8.96
N VAL A 39 -14.77 3.14 7.72
CA VAL A 39 -15.56 1.95 7.37
C VAL A 39 -14.83 0.67 7.79
N THR A 40 -15.50 -0.19 8.55
CA THR A 40 -14.95 -1.47 9.02
C THR A 40 -14.98 -2.54 7.94
N PHE A 41 -14.09 -3.52 8.03
CA PHE A 41 -14.08 -4.64 7.08
C PHE A 41 -15.29 -5.55 7.26
N ALA A 42 -15.84 -5.63 8.47
CA ALA A 42 -17.08 -6.34 8.74
C ALA A 42 -18.28 -5.70 8.01
N GLU A 43 -18.32 -4.37 7.91
CA GLU A 43 -19.34 -3.66 7.14
C GLU A 43 -19.24 -3.97 5.65
N ILE A 44 -18.03 -3.94 5.08
CA ILE A 44 -17.80 -4.33 3.68
C ILE A 44 -18.20 -5.79 3.44
N ALA A 45 -17.80 -6.70 4.33
CA ALA A 45 -18.17 -8.11 4.22
C ALA A 45 -19.69 -8.31 4.29
N ARG A 46 -20.39 -7.56 5.15
CA ARG A 46 -21.86 -7.60 5.22
C ARG A 46 -22.49 -7.15 3.89
N GLN A 47 -21.97 -6.08 3.28
CA GLN A 47 -22.46 -5.62 1.97
C GLN A 47 -22.22 -6.67 0.87
N VAL A 48 -21.06 -7.31 0.86
CA VAL A 48 -20.75 -8.36 -0.12
C VAL A 48 -21.58 -9.63 0.10
N GLU A 49 -21.73 -10.09 1.34
CA GLU A 49 -22.40 -11.35 1.68
C GLU A 49 -23.93 -11.22 1.72
N ALA A 50 -24.45 -10.16 2.35
CA ALA A 50 -25.88 -10.00 2.61
C ALA A 50 -26.62 -9.25 1.49
N GLU A 51 -25.97 -8.27 0.85
CA GLU A 51 -26.57 -7.52 -0.26
C GLU A 51 -26.19 -8.11 -1.63
N GLY A 52 -25.28 -9.10 -1.67
CA GLY A 52 -24.83 -9.73 -2.91
C GLY A 52 -23.98 -8.83 -3.80
N LEU A 53 -23.38 -7.78 -3.21
CA LEU A 53 -22.56 -6.82 -3.94
C LEU A 53 -21.17 -7.40 -4.25
N THR A 54 -20.60 -6.95 -5.35
CA THR A 54 -19.17 -7.13 -5.60
C THR A 54 -18.33 -6.28 -4.64
N LEU A 55 -17.06 -6.66 -4.46
CA LEU A 55 -16.14 -5.88 -3.64
C LEU A 55 -16.00 -4.46 -4.19
N GLU A 56 -15.91 -4.32 -5.51
CA GLU A 56 -15.79 -3.06 -6.22
C GLU A 56 -17.01 -2.15 -5.95
N GLU A 57 -18.22 -2.70 -5.96
CA GLU A 57 -19.44 -1.95 -5.65
C GLU A 57 -19.49 -1.50 -4.18
N ALA A 58 -19.12 -2.39 -3.24
CA ALA A 58 -19.03 -2.05 -1.82
C ALA A 58 -17.97 -0.96 -1.57
N GLN A 59 -16.82 -1.02 -2.26
CA GLN A 59 -15.79 0.02 -2.20
C GLN A 59 -16.25 1.34 -2.81
N ALA A 60 -16.95 1.31 -3.95
CA ALA A 60 -17.49 2.49 -4.60
C ALA A 60 -18.52 3.21 -3.72
N ARG A 61 -19.36 2.47 -2.99
CA ARG A 61 -20.35 3.02 -2.05
C ARG A 61 -19.72 3.64 -0.81
N THR A 62 -18.66 3.03 -0.29
CA THR A 62 -18.08 3.39 1.02
C THR A 62 -16.84 4.27 0.93
N GLY A 63 -16.26 4.42 -0.27
CA GLY A 63 -14.95 5.04 -0.47
C GLY A 63 -13.77 4.23 0.09
N CYS A 64 -14.02 3.01 0.60
CA CYS A 64 -13.00 2.18 1.22
C CYS A 64 -11.93 1.79 0.18
N GLY A 65 -10.68 2.15 0.48
CA GLY A 65 -9.55 1.89 -0.42
C GLY A 65 -9.43 2.84 -1.61
N GLY A 66 -10.23 3.91 -1.68
CA GLY A 66 -10.14 4.92 -2.75
C GLY A 66 -9.19 6.09 -2.47
N LEU A 67 -8.81 6.33 -1.21
CA LEU A 67 -7.98 7.47 -0.80
C LEU A 67 -6.49 7.12 -0.68
N CYS A 68 -6.08 6.42 0.38
CA CYS A 68 -4.68 6.03 0.58
C CYS A 68 -4.37 4.62 0.07
N THR A 69 -5.39 3.81 -0.24
CA THR A 69 -5.32 2.40 -0.63
C THR A 69 -4.68 1.43 0.39
N ALA A 70 -4.19 1.92 1.53
CA ALA A 70 -3.43 1.13 2.50
C ALA A 70 -4.23 -0.05 3.08
N CYS A 71 -5.54 0.11 3.28
CA CYS A 71 -6.41 -0.92 3.85
C CYS A 71 -6.80 -2.04 2.87
N VAL A 72 -6.55 -1.88 1.56
CA VAL A 72 -6.97 -2.83 0.52
C VAL A 72 -6.37 -4.24 0.68
N PRO A 73 -5.06 -4.42 0.93
CA PRO A 73 -4.50 -5.76 1.14
C PRO A 73 -5.15 -6.48 2.33
N ASP A 74 -5.24 -5.84 3.50
CA ASP A 74 -5.84 -6.44 4.69
C ASP A 74 -7.35 -6.72 4.50
N LEU A 75 -8.07 -5.85 3.80
CA LEU A 75 -9.48 -6.06 3.45
C LEU A 75 -9.66 -7.31 2.59
N ARG A 76 -8.80 -7.49 1.57
CA ARG A 76 -8.86 -8.68 0.70
C ARG A 76 -8.55 -9.95 1.47
N ASP A 77 -7.55 -9.93 2.34
CA ASP A 77 -7.20 -11.08 3.17
C ASP A 77 -8.32 -11.41 4.17
N PHE A 78 -8.94 -10.38 4.77
CA PHE A 78 -10.12 -10.54 5.63
C PHE A 78 -11.29 -11.22 4.89
N LEU A 79 -11.62 -10.75 3.68
CA LEU A 79 -12.71 -11.34 2.89
C LEU A 79 -12.42 -12.77 2.43
N ARG A 80 -11.16 -13.09 2.09
CA ARG A 80 -10.76 -14.47 1.75
C ARG A 80 -10.86 -15.41 2.93
N SER A 81 -10.56 -14.95 4.15
CA SER A 81 -10.63 -15.78 5.36
C SER A 81 -12.05 -16.19 5.76
N ARG A 82 -13.07 -15.56 5.17
CA ARG A 82 -14.50 -15.79 5.46
C ARG A 82 -15.20 -16.72 4.45
N ARG A 83 -14.53 -17.08 3.36
CA ARG A 83 -15.01 -18.07 2.37
C ARG A 83 -14.41 -19.43 2.65
#